data_AF-A0AAE8AMH3-F1
#
_entry.id   AF-A0AAE8AMH3-F1
#
_cell.length_a   1.000
_cell.length_b   1.000
_cell.length_c   1.000
_cell.angle_alpha   90.00
_cell.angle_beta   90.00
_cell.angle_gamma   90.00
#
_symmetry.space_group_name_H-M   'P 1'
#
loop_
_entity.id
_entity.type
_entity.pdbx_description
1 polymer ?
#
loop_
_entity_poly.entity_id
_entity_poly.type
_entity_poly.pdbx_seq_one_letter_code
_entity_poly.pdbx_strand_id
1 'polypeptide(L)'
;MQPNYRIYATLLDSYFNYLNSDVIYERYYGWSENPPCTEEEFRQKQFQELIDRINRKPFDSEAADKGTAFNEVIDCMVENRKSETMQVEKVYKVIREGACDETGKPLYYDEVQTNEVIGLKATYNNRVFTFPISLCREFSGYFKGALTQQRVEAILPTAYGNVLVYGVIDELMPASVHDIKTTGSYTVGKFKDHHQHLVYPYALMKNGSDVRTFEYNIVEFNKGGYVIDTYTETYVFNPERDIPILTNHCEEFIRFLEENRELITDTKIFGNE
;
A
#
# COMPACT_ATOMS: atom_id res chain seq x y z
N MET A 1 3.74 22.02 -19.38
CA MET A 1 2.90 21.47 -20.47
C MET A 1 1.69 20.84 -19.81
N GLN A 2 0.46 21.18 -20.21
CA GLN A 2 -0.74 20.58 -19.62
C GLN A 2 -0.83 19.11 -20.08
N PRO A 3 -0.97 18.13 -19.16
CA PRO A 3 -1.11 16.73 -19.53
C PRO A 3 -2.51 16.47 -20.12
N ASN A 4 -2.59 15.53 -21.06
CA ASN A 4 -3.84 15.00 -21.61
C ASN A 4 -4.54 14.06 -20.63
N TYR A 5 -3.76 13.31 -19.84
CA TYR A 5 -4.26 12.38 -18.84
C TYR A 5 -3.48 12.49 -17.53
N ARG A 6 -4.12 12.18 -16.40
CA ARG A 6 -3.47 12.14 -15.08
C ARG A 6 -3.71 10.81 -14.41
N ILE A 7 -2.67 9.99 -14.31
CA ILE A 7 -2.77 8.62 -13.80
C ILE A 7 -1.83 8.43 -12.61
N TYR A 8 -2.38 8.04 -11.45
CA TYR A 8 -1.58 7.70 -10.28
C TYR A 8 -1.18 6.22 -10.31
N ALA A 9 -0.02 5.88 -9.72
CA ALA A 9 0.57 4.54 -9.83
C ALA A 9 -0.39 3.40 -9.45
N THR A 10 -1.10 3.50 -8.32
CA THR A 10 -2.01 2.45 -7.87
C THR A 10 -3.31 2.33 -8.69
N LEU A 11 -3.62 3.32 -9.55
CA LEU A 11 -4.69 3.19 -10.52
C LEU A 11 -4.32 2.22 -11.63
N LEU A 12 -3.06 2.20 -12.05
CA LEU A 12 -2.53 1.24 -13.03
C LEU A 12 -2.60 -0.20 -12.49
N ASP A 13 -2.38 -0.38 -11.19
CA ASP A 13 -2.57 -1.68 -10.52
C ASP A 13 -4.05 -2.09 -10.54
N SER A 14 -4.96 -1.13 -10.36
CA SER A 14 -6.40 -1.40 -10.41
C SER A 14 -6.83 -1.85 -11.80
N TYR A 15 -6.30 -1.20 -12.84
CA TYR A 15 -6.54 -1.59 -14.22
C TYR A 15 -5.95 -2.97 -14.53
N PHE A 16 -4.71 -3.24 -14.07
CA PHE A 16 -4.10 -4.56 -14.21
C PHE A 16 -4.94 -5.66 -13.54
N ASN A 17 -5.48 -5.40 -12.35
CA ASN A 17 -6.35 -6.34 -11.64
C ASN A 17 -7.69 -6.60 -12.36
N TYR A 18 -8.20 -5.62 -13.10
CA TYR A 18 -9.37 -5.82 -13.96
C TYR A 18 -9.03 -6.70 -15.17
N LEU A 19 -7.91 -6.43 -15.84
CA LEU A 19 -7.47 -7.22 -17.01
C LEU A 19 -7.19 -8.68 -16.67
N ASN A 20 -6.70 -8.95 -15.46
CA ASN A 20 -6.33 -10.28 -14.97
C ASN A 20 -7.36 -10.84 -13.97
N SER A 21 -8.62 -10.43 -14.07
CA SER A 21 -9.66 -10.84 -13.12
C SER A 21 -9.87 -12.36 -13.07
N ASP A 22 -9.72 -13.02 -14.21
CA ASP A 22 -9.77 -14.48 -14.37
C ASP A 22 -8.64 -15.18 -13.59
N VAL A 23 -7.40 -14.73 -13.76
CA VAL A 23 -6.23 -15.26 -13.05
C VAL A 23 -6.36 -15.05 -11.54
N ILE A 24 -6.89 -13.90 -11.13
CA ILE A 24 -7.14 -13.59 -9.71
C ILE A 24 -8.24 -14.49 -9.16
N TYR A 25 -9.34 -14.65 -9.90
CA TYR A 25 -10.45 -15.52 -9.50
C TYR A 25 -9.98 -16.96 -9.30
N GLU A 26 -9.25 -17.51 -10.26
CA GLU A 26 -8.70 -18.87 -10.19
C GLU A 26 -7.78 -19.05 -8.97
N ARG A 27 -6.93 -18.06 -8.69
CA ARG A 27 -6.01 -18.10 -7.54
C ARG A 27 -6.75 -18.23 -6.20
N TYR A 28 -7.87 -17.52 -6.03
CA TYR A 28 -8.60 -17.48 -4.77
C TYR A 28 -9.73 -18.52 -4.68
N TYR A 29 -10.32 -18.88 -5.81
CA TYR A 29 -11.59 -19.61 -5.87
C TYR A 29 -11.57 -20.83 -6.80
N GLY A 30 -10.52 -21.07 -7.58
CA GLY A 30 -10.43 -22.19 -8.54
C GLY A 30 -10.58 -23.58 -7.90
N TRP A 31 -10.16 -23.71 -6.63
CA TRP A 31 -10.30 -24.94 -5.83
C TRP A 31 -11.42 -24.87 -4.79
N SER A 32 -12.25 -23.82 -4.82
CA SER A 32 -13.36 -23.66 -3.88
C SER A 32 -14.55 -24.48 -4.33
N GLU A 33 -15.07 -25.34 -3.46
CA GLU A 33 -16.32 -26.08 -3.72
C GLU A 33 -17.55 -25.16 -3.76
N ASN A 34 -17.48 -24.02 -3.07
CA ASN A 34 -18.55 -23.01 -3.00
C ASN A 34 -17.95 -21.60 -3.12
N PRO A 35 -17.59 -21.14 -4.32
CA PRO A 35 -17.08 -19.79 -4.52
C PRO A 35 -18.17 -18.74 -4.19
N PRO A 36 -17.80 -17.55 -3.69
CA PRO A 36 -18.76 -16.54 -3.26
C PRO A 36 -19.51 -15.86 -4.42
N CYS A 37 -19.00 -16.00 -5.65
CA CYS A 37 -19.64 -15.56 -6.89
C CYS A 37 -19.02 -16.34 -8.06
N THR A 38 -19.63 -16.24 -9.24
CA THR A 38 -19.06 -16.76 -10.49
C THR A 38 -17.88 -15.90 -10.97
N GLU A 39 -17.09 -16.43 -11.91
CA GLU A 39 -15.98 -15.70 -12.54
C GLU A 39 -16.46 -14.44 -13.27
N GLU A 40 -17.60 -14.53 -13.97
CA GLU A 40 -18.21 -13.40 -14.67
C GLU A 40 -18.66 -12.30 -13.69
N GLU A 41 -19.32 -12.68 -12.59
CA GLU A 41 -19.70 -11.74 -11.53
C GLU A 41 -18.47 -11.13 -10.86
N PHE A 42 -17.39 -11.89 -10.68
CA PHE A 42 -16.12 -11.37 -10.16
C PHE A 42 -15.51 -10.34 -11.10
N ARG A 43 -15.47 -10.62 -12.41
CA ARG A 43 -14.98 -9.68 -13.42
C ARG A 43 -15.82 -8.40 -13.47
N GLN A 44 -17.15 -8.51 -13.35
CA GLN A 44 -18.04 -7.34 -13.27
C GLN A 44 -17.77 -6.51 -12.01
N LYS A 45 -17.50 -7.14 -10.86
CA LYS A 45 -17.07 -6.43 -9.64
C LYS A 45 -15.75 -5.71 -9.85
N GLN A 46 -14.73 -6.36 -10.41
CA GLN A 46 -13.43 -5.75 -10.71
C GLN A 46 -13.57 -4.54 -11.66
N PHE A 47 -14.45 -4.64 -12.66
CA PHE A 47 -14.77 -3.52 -13.55
C PHE A 47 -15.39 -2.35 -12.79
N GLN A 48 -16.41 -2.62 -11.97
CA GLN A 48 -17.07 -1.57 -11.19
C GLN A 48 -16.12 -0.92 -10.18
N GLU A 49 -15.26 -1.71 -9.52
CA GLU A 49 -14.23 -1.20 -8.63
C GLU A 49 -13.22 -0.30 -9.34
N LEU A 50 -12.82 -0.65 -10.57
CA LEU A 50 -11.96 0.21 -11.39
C LEU A 50 -12.66 1.54 -11.73
N ILE A 51 -13.91 1.49 -12.19
CA ILE A 51 -14.71 2.70 -12.48
C ILE A 51 -14.85 3.57 -11.23
N ASP A 52 -15.12 2.96 -10.08
CA ASP A 52 -15.26 3.67 -8.80
C ASP A 52 -13.95 4.33 -8.37
N ARG A 53 -12.80 3.67 -8.58
CA ARG A 53 -11.47 4.24 -8.33
C ARG A 53 -11.11 5.38 -9.28
N ILE A 54 -11.46 5.25 -10.57
CA ILE A 54 -11.31 6.34 -11.55
C ILE A 54 -12.11 7.57 -11.09
N ASN A 55 -13.34 7.34 -10.64
CA ASN A 55 -14.25 8.37 -10.14
C ASN A 55 -13.97 8.83 -8.71
N ARG A 56 -12.89 8.35 -8.09
CA ARG A 56 -12.49 8.66 -6.71
C ARG A 56 -13.63 8.49 -5.70
N LYS A 57 -14.48 7.48 -5.90
CA LYS A 57 -15.52 7.18 -4.91
C LYS A 57 -14.86 6.79 -3.58
N PRO A 58 -15.36 7.28 -2.44
CA PRO A 58 -14.88 6.85 -1.14
C PRO A 58 -14.96 5.33 -1.02
N PHE A 59 -13.88 4.73 -0.53
CA PHE A 59 -13.77 3.30 -0.30
C PHE A 59 -13.39 3.07 1.15
N ASP A 60 -14.10 2.16 1.81
CA ASP A 60 -13.88 1.80 3.20
C ASP A 60 -13.25 0.40 3.28
N SER A 61 -12.04 0.31 3.83
CA SER A 61 -11.33 -0.95 4.00
C SER A 61 -10.42 -0.92 5.20
N GLU A 62 -10.67 -1.84 6.13
CA GLU A 62 -9.81 -2.04 7.29
C GLU A 62 -8.36 -2.36 6.89
N ALA A 63 -8.15 -3.12 5.80
CA ALA A 63 -6.82 -3.44 5.32
C ALA A 63 -6.08 -2.20 4.80
N ALA A 64 -6.76 -1.33 4.04
CA ALA A 64 -6.19 -0.08 3.56
C ALA A 64 -5.90 0.91 4.71
N ASP A 65 -6.81 1.00 5.68
CA ASP A 65 -6.64 1.81 6.88
C ASP A 65 -5.50 1.31 7.75
N LYS A 66 -5.34 -0.01 7.91
CA LYS A 66 -4.21 -0.61 8.65
C LYS A 66 -2.88 -0.28 8.00
N GLY A 67 -2.80 -0.36 6.66
CA GLY A 67 -1.63 0.04 5.91
C GLY A 67 -1.28 1.52 6.12
N THR A 68 -2.27 2.39 6.00
CA THR A 68 -2.13 3.84 6.26
C THR A 68 -1.67 4.12 7.68
N ALA A 69 -2.30 3.48 8.67
CA ALA A 69 -1.96 3.64 10.08
C ALA A 69 -0.56 3.14 10.41
N PHE A 70 -0.12 2.04 9.79
CA PHE A 70 1.23 1.53 9.98
C PHE A 70 2.27 2.49 9.39
N ASN A 71 2.05 2.95 8.15
CA ASN A 71 2.94 3.89 7.47
C ASN A 71 3.16 5.18 8.29
N GLU A 72 2.08 5.86 8.69
CA GLU A 72 2.18 7.09 9.50
C GLU A 72 2.85 6.86 10.87
N VAL A 73 2.68 5.67 11.48
CA VAL A 73 3.40 5.31 12.71
C VAL A 73 4.90 5.23 12.46
N ILE A 74 5.33 4.66 11.33
CA ILE A 74 6.74 4.60 10.95
C ILE A 74 7.26 6.00 10.64
N ASP A 75 6.55 6.80 9.83
CA ASP A 75 6.92 8.18 9.50
C ASP A 75 7.13 9.03 10.76
N CYS A 76 6.18 8.95 11.71
CA CYS A 76 6.29 9.66 12.99
C CYS A 76 7.55 9.27 13.78
N MET A 77 7.94 7.99 13.72
CA MET A 77 9.15 7.51 14.38
C MET A 77 10.43 7.93 13.67
N VAL A 78 10.44 7.93 12.33
CA VAL A 78 11.57 8.37 11.49
C VAL A 78 11.81 9.87 11.67
N GLU A 79 10.76 10.67 11.64
CA GLU A 79 10.82 12.13 11.72
C GLU A 79 10.83 12.67 13.16
N ASN A 80 10.64 11.80 14.15
CA ASN A 80 10.52 12.17 15.57
C ASN A 80 9.43 13.24 15.82
N ARG A 81 8.26 13.04 15.19
CA ARG A 81 7.07 13.90 15.32
C ARG A 81 5.88 13.14 15.88
N LYS A 82 4.82 13.88 16.21
CA LYS A 82 3.49 13.30 16.46
C LYS A 82 2.73 13.25 15.14
N SER A 83 1.77 12.34 15.06
CA SER A 83 0.86 12.29 13.92
C SER A 83 -0.10 13.49 13.95
N GLU A 84 -0.38 14.04 12.78
CA GLU A 84 -1.39 15.09 12.57
C GLU A 84 -2.75 14.51 12.18
N THR A 85 -2.78 13.25 11.74
CA THR A 85 -3.95 12.60 11.13
C THR A 85 -4.54 11.47 11.97
N MET A 86 -3.79 10.95 12.95
CA MET A 86 -4.26 9.88 13.84
C MET A 86 -3.75 10.02 15.27
N GLN A 87 -4.47 9.43 16.22
CA GLN A 87 -4.03 9.35 17.61
C GLN A 87 -3.15 8.13 17.80
N VAL A 88 -1.88 8.35 18.20
CA VAL A 88 -0.92 7.26 18.47
C VAL A 88 -0.56 7.25 19.96
N GLU A 89 -0.81 6.12 20.62
CA GLU A 89 -0.58 5.92 22.04
C GLU A 89 0.38 4.76 22.30
N LYS A 90 1.23 4.87 23.33
CA LYS A 90 2.09 3.78 23.77
C LYS A 90 1.25 2.73 24.50
N VAL A 91 1.46 1.46 24.15
CA VAL A 91 0.94 0.31 24.88
C VAL A 91 2.05 -0.21 25.79
N TYR A 92 1.77 -0.28 27.09
CA TYR A 92 2.70 -0.75 28.09
C TYR A 92 2.40 -2.20 28.49
N LYS A 93 3.44 -2.96 28.82
CA LYS A 93 3.29 -4.31 29.35
C LYS A 93 2.58 -4.29 30.69
N VAL A 94 1.61 -5.18 30.82
CA VAL A 94 0.90 -5.45 32.07
C VAL A 94 1.38 -6.78 32.61
N ILE A 95 1.79 -6.81 33.87
CA ILE A 95 2.08 -8.03 34.62
C ILE A 95 0.92 -8.32 35.58
N ARG A 96 0.63 -9.61 35.76
CA ARG A 96 -0.38 -10.07 36.71
C ARG A 96 0.35 -10.55 37.96
N GLU A 97 0.17 -9.82 39.06
CA GLU A 97 0.71 -10.19 40.35
C GLU A 97 -0.43 -10.66 41.24
N GLY A 98 -0.32 -11.86 41.82
CA GLY A 98 -1.44 -12.46 42.53
C GLY A 98 -1.12 -13.81 43.16
N ALA A 99 -2.01 -14.28 44.02
CA ALA A 99 -1.89 -15.60 44.62
C ALA A 99 -2.47 -16.67 43.67
N CYS A 100 -1.75 -17.77 43.50
CA CYS A 100 -2.26 -18.98 42.89
C CYS A 100 -2.62 -20.02 43.97
N ASP A 101 -3.56 -20.91 43.69
CA ASP A 101 -3.76 -22.10 44.50
C ASP A 101 -2.61 -23.10 44.32
N GLU A 102 -2.66 -24.21 45.07
CA GLU A 102 -1.68 -25.30 45.02
C GLU A 102 -1.55 -25.98 43.65
N THR A 103 -2.48 -25.73 42.73
CA THR A 103 -2.47 -26.23 41.34
C THR A 103 -1.94 -25.21 40.34
N GLY A 104 -1.58 -24.01 40.80
CA GLY A 104 -1.12 -22.91 39.95
C GLY A 104 -2.25 -22.09 39.32
N LYS A 105 -3.51 -22.30 39.72
CA LYS A 105 -4.66 -21.55 39.21
C LYS A 105 -4.77 -20.20 39.95
N PRO A 106 -4.96 -19.07 39.27
CA PRO A 106 -5.08 -17.76 39.92
C PRO A 106 -6.30 -17.70 40.85
N LEU A 107 -6.09 -17.33 42.12
CA LEU A 107 -7.16 -17.05 43.08
C LEU A 107 -7.63 -15.59 42.96
N TYR A 108 -6.68 -14.67 42.84
CA TYR A 108 -6.86 -13.27 42.48
C TYR A 108 -5.57 -12.76 41.84
N TYR A 109 -5.66 -11.73 41.02
CA TYR A 109 -4.50 -11.01 40.51
C TYR A 109 -4.81 -9.53 40.38
N ASP A 110 -3.82 -8.70 40.65
CA ASP A 110 -3.78 -7.30 40.29
C ASP A 110 -3.02 -7.13 38.98
N GLU A 111 -3.53 -6.27 38.10
CA GLU A 111 -2.86 -5.90 36.86
C GLU A 111 -1.98 -4.67 37.13
N VAL A 112 -0.66 -4.88 37.13
CA VAL A 112 0.32 -3.81 37.32
C VAL A 112 0.89 -3.44 35.96
N GLN A 113 0.62 -2.20 35.52
CA GLN A 113 1.24 -1.68 34.31
C GLN A 113 2.71 -1.33 34.58
N THR A 114 3.60 -1.84 33.74
CA THR A 114 5.04 -1.54 33.79
C THR A 114 5.38 -0.32 32.92
N ASN A 115 6.64 0.12 32.94
CA ASN A 115 7.15 1.17 32.03
C ASN A 115 7.67 0.61 30.69
N GLU A 116 7.58 -0.70 30.48
CA GLU A 116 8.04 -1.35 29.25
C GLU A 116 6.99 -1.15 28.14
N VAL A 117 7.33 -0.35 27.12
CA VAL A 117 6.48 -0.20 25.93
C VAL A 117 6.58 -1.46 25.10
N ILE A 118 5.43 -2.08 24.77
CA ILE A 118 5.32 -3.30 23.96
C ILE A 118 4.66 -3.06 22.60
N GLY A 119 4.01 -1.92 22.40
CA GLY A 119 3.37 -1.59 21.13
C GLY A 119 2.99 -0.13 21.00
N LEU A 120 2.56 0.23 19.81
CA LEU A 120 1.93 1.49 19.48
C LEU A 120 0.51 1.23 19.01
N LYS A 121 -0.45 1.91 19.62
CA LYS A 121 -1.87 1.85 19.30
C LYS A 121 -2.23 3.08 18.49
N ALA A 122 -2.60 2.91 17.23
CA ALA A 122 -3.07 3.95 16.34
C ALA A 122 -4.59 3.88 16.20
N THR A 123 -5.27 5.02 16.39
CA THR A 123 -6.70 5.17 16.12
C THR A 123 -6.89 6.00 14.86
N TYR A 124 -7.43 5.39 13.81
CA TYR A 124 -7.64 5.99 12.49
C TYR A 124 -8.96 5.53 11.88
N ASN A 125 -9.76 6.45 11.31
CA ASN A 125 -11.07 6.15 10.71
C ASN A 125 -12.01 5.29 11.61
N ASN A 126 -12.07 5.60 12.91
CA ASN A 126 -12.83 4.84 13.92
C ASN A 126 -12.37 3.38 14.12
N ARG A 127 -11.22 3.00 13.59
CA ARG A 127 -10.57 1.70 13.79
C ARG A 127 -9.36 1.87 14.70
N VAL A 128 -9.03 0.80 15.42
CA VAL A 128 -7.89 0.76 16.34
C VAL A 128 -6.95 -0.34 15.88
N PHE A 129 -5.70 0.02 15.60
CA PHE A 129 -4.65 -0.89 15.23
C PHE A 129 -3.55 -0.86 16.28
N THR A 130 -3.08 -2.03 16.71
CA THR A 130 -1.94 -2.13 17.63
C THR A 130 -0.78 -2.81 16.91
N PHE A 131 0.35 -2.12 16.83
CA PHE A 131 1.56 -2.62 16.20
C PHE A 131 2.61 -2.94 17.26
N PRO A 132 3.26 -4.12 17.23
CA PRO A 132 4.34 -4.44 18.15
C PRO A 132 5.49 -3.43 18.06
N ILE A 133 6.02 -2.99 19.20
CA ILE A 133 7.09 -1.97 19.20
C ILE A 133 8.37 -2.48 18.52
N SER A 134 8.60 -3.80 18.53
CA SER A 134 9.72 -4.44 17.84
C SER A 134 9.64 -4.22 16.34
N LEU A 135 8.47 -4.48 15.74
CA LEU A 135 8.21 -4.23 14.32
C LEU A 135 8.36 -2.74 13.97
N CYS A 136 7.78 -1.85 14.78
CA CYS A 136 7.89 -0.41 14.53
C CYS A 136 9.35 0.08 14.58
N ARG A 137 10.16 -0.46 15.50
CA ARG A 137 11.60 -0.15 15.60
C ARG A 137 12.42 -0.73 14.46
N GLU A 138 12.07 -1.91 13.98
CA GLU A 138 12.69 -2.52 12.79
C GLU A 138 12.51 -1.61 11.57
N PHE A 139 11.27 -1.25 11.25
CA PHE A 139 10.96 -0.41 10.07
C PHE A 139 11.52 1.00 10.21
N SER A 140 11.26 1.70 11.32
CA SER A 140 11.81 3.06 11.53
C SER A 140 13.33 3.10 11.61
N GLY A 141 13.96 2.01 12.09
CA GLY A 141 15.42 1.87 12.09
C GLY A 141 15.97 1.70 10.67
N TYR A 142 15.27 0.94 9.82
CA TYR A 142 15.63 0.74 8.41
C TYR A 142 15.53 2.05 7.59
N PHE A 143 14.50 2.85 7.83
CA PHE A 143 14.26 4.13 7.13
C PHE A 143 14.90 5.34 7.82
N LYS A 144 15.89 5.13 8.69
CA LYS A 144 16.53 6.23 9.42
C LYS A 144 17.15 7.24 8.46
N GLY A 145 16.60 8.45 8.45
CA GLY A 145 17.06 9.55 7.60
C GLY A 145 16.43 9.58 6.21
N ALA A 146 15.41 8.76 5.97
CA ALA A 146 14.58 8.84 4.78
C ALA A 146 13.83 10.18 4.70
N LEU A 147 13.50 10.59 3.49
CA LEU A 147 12.47 11.60 3.25
C LEU A 147 11.12 10.87 3.14
N THR A 148 10.25 11.07 4.13
CA THR A 148 8.94 10.40 4.17
C THR A 148 7.93 11.08 3.24
N GLN A 149 6.94 10.35 2.74
CA GLN A 149 5.76 10.87 2.02
C GLN A 149 6.07 11.83 0.86
N GLN A 150 7.06 11.50 0.02
CA GLN A 150 7.51 12.36 -1.07
C GLN A 150 6.63 12.23 -2.30
N ARG A 151 5.91 13.31 -2.65
CA ARG A 151 5.17 13.37 -3.92
C ARG A 151 6.15 13.40 -5.10
N VAL A 152 5.94 12.49 -6.06
CA VAL A 152 6.68 12.45 -7.33
C VAL A 152 5.73 12.41 -8.52
N GLU A 153 6.11 13.10 -9.58
CA GLU A 153 5.36 13.13 -10.84
C GLU A 153 6.27 13.43 -12.03
N ALA A 154 5.89 12.93 -13.20
CA ALA A 154 6.54 13.26 -14.46
C ALA A 154 5.60 13.08 -15.64
N ILE A 155 5.91 13.79 -16.74
CA ILE A 155 5.22 13.60 -18.01
C ILE A 155 5.79 12.38 -18.72
N LEU A 156 4.92 11.45 -19.11
CA LEU A 156 5.17 10.31 -19.98
C LEU A 156 4.49 10.57 -21.34
N PRO A 157 5.26 10.80 -22.41
CA PRO A 157 4.71 10.89 -23.76
C PRO A 157 4.17 9.53 -24.23
N THR A 158 2.97 9.52 -24.82
CA THR A 158 2.36 8.34 -25.43
C THR A 158 1.80 8.66 -26.82
N ALA A 159 1.37 7.64 -27.56
CA ALA A 159 0.68 7.79 -28.84
C ALA A 159 -0.65 8.56 -28.75
N TYR A 160 -1.25 8.64 -27.55
CA TYR A 160 -2.53 9.30 -27.29
C TYR A 160 -2.37 10.68 -26.60
N GLY A 161 -1.14 11.14 -26.42
CA GLY A 161 -0.83 12.42 -25.78
C GLY A 161 0.01 12.25 -24.52
N ASN A 162 0.16 13.34 -23.77
CA ASN A 162 1.01 13.33 -22.58
C ASN A 162 0.23 12.85 -21.36
N VAL A 163 0.79 11.87 -20.64
CA VAL A 163 0.26 11.39 -19.37
C VAL A 163 1.10 11.97 -18.24
N LEU A 164 0.48 12.63 -17.27
CA LEU A 164 1.12 12.89 -15.98
C LEU A 164 1.00 11.62 -15.14
N VAL A 165 2.10 10.88 -14.99
CA VAL A 165 2.20 9.76 -14.05
C VAL A 165 2.70 10.28 -12.71
N TYR A 166 2.04 9.88 -11.62
CA TYR A 166 2.36 10.41 -10.29
C TYR A 166 2.06 9.45 -9.14
N GLY A 167 2.58 9.78 -7.95
CA GLY A 167 2.26 9.11 -6.70
C GLY A 167 2.98 9.74 -5.53
N VAL A 168 2.93 9.05 -4.39
CA VAL A 168 3.63 9.43 -3.16
C VAL A 168 4.51 8.25 -2.80
N ILE A 169 5.81 8.50 -2.69
CA ILE A 169 6.79 7.54 -2.17
C ILE A 169 6.64 7.54 -0.66
N ASP A 170 6.54 6.35 -0.05
CA ASP A 170 6.52 6.25 1.41
C ASP A 170 7.85 6.72 1.99
N GLU A 171 8.95 6.09 1.57
CA GLU A 171 10.27 6.35 2.14
C GLU A 171 11.32 6.48 1.02
N LEU A 172 11.86 7.70 0.84
CA LEU A 172 12.92 7.96 -0.14
C LEU A 172 14.29 7.98 0.56
N MET A 173 15.11 6.99 0.26
CA MET A 173 16.48 6.86 0.71
C MET A 173 17.47 7.35 -0.36
N PRO A 174 18.74 7.64 -0.02
CA PRO A 174 19.70 8.19 -0.99
C PRO A 174 19.93 7.35 -2.25
N ALA A 175 19.75 6.03 -2.17
CA ALA A 175 20.02 5.10 -3.26
C ALA A 175 18.81 4.22 -3.65
N SER A 176 17.67 4.38 -2.97
CA SER A 176 16.51 3.50 -3.14
C SER A 176 15.19 4.18 -2.79
N VAL A 177 14.15 3.75 -3.49
CA VAL A 177 12.76 4.07 -3.19
C VAL A 177 12.17 2.90 -2.39
N HIS A 178 11.41 3.19 -1.35
CA HIS A 178 10.78 2.16 -0.54
C HIS A 178 9.27 2.43 -0.44
N ASP A 179 8.51 1.35 -0.49
CA ASP A 179 7.07 1.34 -0.34
C ASP A 179 6.69 0.27 0.70
N ILE A 180 5.99 0.70 1.74
CA ILE A 180 5.59 -0.14 2.86
C ILE A 180 4.26 -0.81 2.50
N LYS A 181 4.24 -2.14 2.54
CA LYS A 181 3.04 -2.94 2.29
C LYS A 181 2.64 -3.73 3.52
N THR A 182 1.34 -3.75 3.81
CA THR A 182 0.77 -4.70 4.77
C THR A 182 -0.11 -5.69 4.04
N THR A 183 -0.05 -6.98 4.39
CA THR A 183 -0.87 -8.00 3.74
C THR A 183 -1.33 -9.09 4.70
N GLY A 184 -2.46 -9.72 4.39
CA GLY A 184 -2.98 -10.84 5.17
C GLY A 184 -2.33 -12.20 4.85
N SER A 185 -1.64 -12.27 3.71
CA SER A 185 -0.90 -13.46 3.28
C SER A 185 0.12 -13.06 2.23
N TYR A 186 1.38 -13.50 2.37
CA TYR A 186 2.44 -13.18 1.41
C TYR A 186 2.95 -14.41 0.66
N THR A 187 3.28 -14.22 -0.62
CA THR A 187 4.00 -15.18 -1.47
C THR A 187 4.98 -14.41 -2.34
N VAL A 188 6.12 -15.01 -2.68
CA VAL A 188 7.14 -14.37 -3.52
C VAL A 188 6.58 -13.90 -4.86
N GLY A 189 6.89 -12.65 -5.22
CA GLY A 189 6.42 -11.99 -6.43
C GLY A 189 5.00 -11.44 -6.31
N LYS A 190 4.50 -11.22 -5.10
CA LYS A 190 3.12 -10.73 -4.88
C LYS A 190 2.91 -9.35 -5.49
N PHE A 191 3.93 -8.48 -5.47
CA PHE A 191 3.86 -7.11 -5.96
C PHE A 191 4.59 -6.91 -7.29
N LYS A 192 4.96 -8.00 -7.97
CA LYS A 192 5.72 -7.93 -9.24
C LYS A 192 5.00 -7.20 -10.37
N ASP A 193 3.67 -7.21 -10.35
CA ASP A 193 2.83 -6.61 -11.37
C ASP A 193 2.27 -5.24 -10.93
N HIS A 194 2.72 -4.71 -9.79
CA HIS A 194 2.39 -3.36 -9.34
C HIS A 194 3.23 -2.33 -10.11
N HIS A 195 2.73 -1.11 -10.25
CA HIS A 195 3.34 -0.10 -11.13
C HIS A 195 4.13 0.96 -10.36
N GLN A 196 4.11 0.94 -9.03
CA GLN A 196 4.86 1.90 -8.20
C GLN A 196 6.37 1.80 -8.45
N HIS A 197 6.89 0.57 -8.60
CA HIS A 197 8.30 0.32 -8.93
C HIS A 197 8.69 0.69 -10.38
N LEU A 198 7.72 1.09 -11.20
CA LEU A 198 7.96 1.69 -12.53
C LEU A 198 7.79 3.21 -12.47
N VAL A 199 6.69 3.69 -11.89
CA VAL A 199 6.30 5.10 -11.87
C VAL A 199 7.24 5.95 -11.02
N TYR A 200 7.63 5.49 -9.82
CA TYR A 200 8.42 6.33 -8.91
C TYR A 200 9.85 6.54 -9.41
N PRO A 201 10.59 5.48 -9.80
CA PRO A 201 11.91 5.66 -10.41
C PRO A 201 11.86 6.44 -11.72
N TYR A 202 10.83 6.24 -12.56
CA TYR A 202 10.63 7.04 -13.77
C TYR A 202 10.49 8.53 -13.44
N ALA A 203 9.65 8.89 -12.47
CA ALA A 203 9.42 10.26 -12.09
C ALA A 203 10.68 10.91 -11.50
N LEU A 204 11.39 10.21 -10.62
CA LEU A 204 12.67 10.66 -10.07
C LEU A 204 13.70 10.91 -11.16
N MET A 205 13.85 9.96 -12.10
CA MET A 205 14.79 10.06 -13.22
C MET A 205 14.48 11.30 -14.09
N LYS A 206 13.20 11.55 -14.40
CA LYS A 206 12.80 12.74 -15.17
C LYS A 206 13.02 14.05 -14.43
N ASN A 207 13.03 14.00 -13.10
CA ASN A 207 13.32 15.15 -12.23
C ASN A 207 14.80 15.27 -11.85
N GLY A 208 15.69 14.48 -12.47
CA GLY A 208 17.15 14.59 -12.32
C GLY A 208 17.77 13.71 -11.23
N SER A 209 17.01 12.79 -10.65
CA SER A 209 17.49 11.84 -9.64
C SER A 209 17.55 10.41 -10.21
N ASP A 210 18.73 9.81 -10.31
CA ASP A 210 18.92 8.47 -10.89
C ASP A 210 18.79 7.34 -9.86
N VAL A 211 17.80 7.42 -8.98
CA VAL A 211 17.48 6.36 -8.02
C VAL A 211 16.67 5.27 -8.73
N ARG A 212 17.28 4.09 -8.90
CA ARG A 212 16.70 2.97 -9.67
C ARG A 212 16.25 1.79 -8.84
N THR A 213 16.82 1.61 -7.66
CA THR A 213 16.43 0.52 -6.76
C THR A 213 15.10 0.87 -6.11
N PHE A 214 14.17 -0.07 -6.16
CA PHE A 214 12.87 0.02 -5.50
C PHE A 214 12.68 -1.20 -4.60
N GLU A 215 12.15 -1.01 -3.40
CA GLU A 215 11.81 -2.10 -2.48
C GLU A 215 10.36 -2.01 -2.01
N TYR A 216 9.67 -3.15 -2.05
CA TYR A 216 8.49 -3.34 -1.22
C TYR A 216 8.95 -3.92 0.12
N ASN A 217 8.73 -3.18 1.21
CA ASN A 217 8.98 -3.64 2.57
C ASN A 217 7.65 -4.08 3.19
N ILE A 218 7.49 -5.38 3.37
CA ILE A 218 6.20 -6.03 3.53
C ILE A 218 6.05 -6.57 4.94
N VAL A 219 4.91 -6.32 5.57
CA VAL A 219 4.49 -6.94 6.82
C VAL A 219 3.31 -7.86 6.56
N GLU A 220 3.46 -9.14 6.90
CA GLU A 220 2.36 -10.10 6.86
C GLU A 220 1.69 -10.17 8.23
N PHE A 221 0.38 -9.93 8.26
CA PHE A 221 -0.45 -10.05 9.45
C PHE A 221 -1.41 -11.22 9.31
N ASN A 222 -1.57 -12.02 10.37
CA ASN A 222 -2.64 -13.00 10.43
C ASN A 222 -4.00 -12.32 10.66
N LYS A 223 -5.09 -13.11 10.57
CA LYS A 223 -6.46 -12.64 10.82
C LYS A 223 -6.68 -12.06 12.23
N GLY A 224 -5.87 -12.47 13.21
CA GLY A 224 -5.89 -11.93 14.57
C GLY A 224 -5.12 -10.63 14.74
N GLY A 225 -4.52 -10.10 13.67
CA GLY A 225 -3.75 -8.86 13.68
C GLY A 225 -2.30 -9.02 14.14
N TYR A 226 -1.84 -10.24 14.43
CA TYR A 226 -0.46 -10.51 14.81
C TYR A 226 0.44 -10.59 13.59
N VAL A 227 1.68 -10.12 13.74
CA VAL A 227 2.72 -10.24 12.72
C VAL A 227 3.08 -11.71 12.54
N ILE A 228 3.05 -12.18 11.29
CA ILE A 228 3.58 -13.49 10.91
C ILE A 228 5.07 -13.34 10.61
N ASP A 229 5.42 -12.48 9.66
CA ASP A 229 6.81 -12.23 9.25
C ASP A 229 6.93 -10.88 8.49
N THR A 230 8.17 -10.49 8.20
CA THR A 230 8.52 -9.33 7.37
C THR A 230 9.33 -9.77 6.15
N TYR A 231 9.08 -9.13 4.99
CA TYR A 231 9.72 -9.51 3.73
C TYR A 231 10.19 -8.27 2.96
N THR A 232 11.16 -8.46 2.07
CA THR A 232 11.61 -7.42 1.13
C THR A 232 11.61 -7.97 -0.29
N GLU A 233 10.90 -7.30 -1.21
CA GLU A 233 11.00 -7.54 -2.65
C GLU A 233 11.72 -6.37 -3.32
N THR A 234 12.87 -6.64 -3.95
CA THR A 234 13.67 -5.62 -4.63
C THR A 234 13.47 -5.67 -6.15
N TYR A 235 13.22 -4.50 -6.74
CA TYR A 235 13.08 -4.28 -8.18
C TYR A 235 14.08 -3.22 -8.62
N VAL A 236 14.82 -3.48 -9.71
CA VAL A 236 15.75 -2.50 -10.28
C VAL A 236 15.15 -1.95 -11.57
N PHE A 237 14.87 -0.66 -11.56
CA PHE A 237 14.35 0.07 -12.71
C PHE A 237 15.40 0.12 -13.82
N ASN A 238 15.03 -0.36 -14.99
CA ASN A 238 15.81 -0.27 -16.21
C ASN A 238 15.05 0.58 -17.23
N PRO A 239 15.49 1.81 -17.53
CA PRO A 239 14.80 2.71 -18.46
C PRO A 239 14.46 2.09 -19.83
N GLU A 240 15.36 1.26 -20.39
CA GLU A 240 15.16 0.66 -21.71
C GLU A 240 14.07 -0.42 -21.70
N ARG A 241 13.89 -1.10 -20.57
CA ARG A 241 12.86 -2.14 -20.38
C ARG A 241 11.55 -1.56 -19.89
N ASP A 242 11.62 -0.71 -18.88
CA ASP A 242 10.48 -0.35 -18.03
C ASP A 242 9.69 0.85 -18.57
N ILE A 243 10.34 1.77 -19.28
CA ILE A 243 9.62 2.89 -19.91
C ILE A 243 8.67 2.36 -21.01
N PRO A 244 9.08 1.44 -21.90
CA PRO A 244 8.15 0.83 -22.84
C PRO A 244 6.98 0.10 -22.17
N ILE A 245 7.24 -0.65 -21.09
CA ILE A 245 6.20 -1.35 -20.32
C ILE A 245 5.18 -0.35 -19.75
N LEU A 246 5.67 0.68 -19.05
CA LEU A 246 4.82 1.72 -18.48
C LEU A 246 4.03 2.48 -19.55
N THR A 247 4.67 2.81 -20.67
CA THR A 247 4.04 3.50 -21.81
C THR A 247 2.89 2.67 -22.38
N ASN A 248 3.15 1.40 -22.69
CA ASN A 248 2.14 0.50 -23.24
C ASN A 248 0.95 0.34 -22.27
N HIS A 249 1.21 0.17 -20.98
CA HIS A 249 0.14 0.04 -19.99
C HIS A 249 -0.70 1.32 -19.85
N CYS A 250 -0.06 2.49 -19.90
CA CYS A 250 -0.78 3.76 -19.96
C CYS A 250 -1.61 3.92 -21.24
N GLU A 251 -1.09 3.51 -22.40
CA GLU A 251 -1.80 3.58 -23.68
C GLU A 251 -3.05 2.69 -23.71
N GLU A 252 -2.93 1.45 -23.24
CA GLU A 252 -4.08 0.54 -23.13
C GLU A 252 -5.10 1.06 -22.10
N PHE A 253 -4.62 1.63 -20.99
CA PHE A 253 -5.54 2.25 -20.04
C PHE A 253 -6.25 3.48 -20.63
N ILE A 254 -5.58 4.29 -21.45
CA ILE A 254 -6.22 5.40 -22.16
C ILE A 254 -7.33 4.89 -23.07
N ARG A 255 -7.11 3.81 -23.84
CA ARG A 255 -8.18 3.21 -24.66
C ARG A 255 -9.39 2.82 -23.81
N PHE A 256 -9.16 2.16 -22.68
CA PHE A 256 -10.22 1.82 -21.73
C PHE A 256 -10.98 3.07 -21.25
N LEU A 257 -10.27 4.15 -20.90
CA LEU A 257 -10.89 5.40 -20.45
C LEU A 257 -11.74 6.04 -21.56
N GLU A 258 -11.29 6.01 -22.81
CA GLU A 258 -12.05 6.55 -23.94
C GLU A 258 -13.28 5.70 -24.28
N GLU A 259 -13.15 4.37 -24.24
CA GLU A 259 -14.25 3.43 -24.49
C GLU A 259 -15.35 3.49 -23.41
N ASN A 260 -15.01 3.89 -22.19
CA ASN A 260 -15.91 3.95 -21.04
C ASN A 260 -16.16 5.40 -20.58
N ARG A 261 -15.95 6.38 -21.46
CA ARG A 261 -15.97 7.80 -21.13
C ARG A 261 -17.30 8.23 -20.50
N GLU A 262 -18.44 7.64 -20.90
CA GLU A 262 -19.74 7.94 -20.31
C GLU A 262 -19.89 7.51 -18.84
N LEU A 263 -19.04 6.60 -18.36
CA LEU A 263 -19.05 6.12 -16.97
C LEU A 263 -18.13 6.95 -16.07
N ILE A 264 -17.32 7.83 -16.63
CA ILE A 264 -16.30 8.61 -15.92
C ILE A 264 -16.84 9.99 -15.57
N THR A 265 -17.13 10.19 -14.29
CA THR A 265 -17.60 11.46 -13.73
C THR A 265 -16.45 12.34 -13.23
N ASP A 266 -15.34 11.75 -12.78
CA ASP A 266 -14.16 12.50 -12.37
C ASP A 266 -13.28 12.84 -13.57
N THR A 267 -13.45 14.04 -14.10
CA THR A 267 -12.75 14.45 -15.32
C THR A 267 -11.28 14.81 -15.13
N LYS A 268 -10.73 14.82 -13.90
CA LYS A 268 -9.29 15.09 -13.69
C LYS A 268 -8.40 14.05 -14.35
N ILE A 269 -8.91 12.83 -14.55
CA ILE A 269 -8.18 11.79 -15.27
C ILE A 269 -7.89 12.17 -16.73
N PHE A 270 -8.69 13.06 -17.32
CA PHE A 270 -8.54 13.61 -18.67
C PHE A 270 -7.79 14.96 -18.69
N GLY A 271 -6.91 15.22 -17.72
CA GLY A 271 -6.06 16.41 -17.73
C GLY A 271 -6.72 17.71 -17.24
N ASN A 272 -8.04 17.69 -17.01
CA ASN A 272 -8.79 18.79 -16.44
C ASN A 272 -8.31 19.13 -15.01
N GLU A 273 -8.57 20.37 -14.58
CA GLU A 273 -8.29 20.84 -13.21
C GLU A 273 -9.22 20.19 -12.17
#